data_AF-A0A8J3YJ50-F1
#
_entry.id   AF-A0A8J3YJ50-F1
#
_cell.length_a   1.000
_cell.length_b   1.000
_cell.length_c   1.000
_cell.angle_alpha   90.00
_cell.angle_beta   90.00
_cell.angle_gamma   90.00
#
_symmetry.space_group_name_H-M   'P 1'
#
loop_
_entity.id
_entity.type
_entity.pdbx_description
1 polymer ?
#
loop_
_entity_poly.entity_id
_entity_poly.type
_entity_poly.pdbx_seq_one_letter_code
_entity_poly.pdbx_strand_id
1 'polypeptide(L)'
;MNRTERFREVLTRRIGLALTDVPPEKLAEILDRRMSATGLSADAYLAGLVRERAAGSEVGALARELTINETYFFRNPEQFDALREVVLPERLARRAGERRLRLLSAACSSGEEAYTMATVVRERVPRGGWDVQIVGVDLDPSMVERARRARYAEWSMRATPPSARSRWFHGSGDRITPDADLTGLVRFAVGNLADDEPELLRPGTYDVIFCRNAIMYFTGPQIRAATARLVEALAPGGFLFLGHAEVAHGRVAELTLRHSHDTFYYQREPAVQELPPPAPPAPPAAAPPVVRRPPDTWERVLALLRAERFDGALHLVESMGDGTDELLVTHAALLIQHGRLDRAEALCRRLLERDGMHAGAHYLLALCREGDGDKHGAAEHDRRAAYLDPGFALPRLRLGLLARRDGDRDLARRELEDALRLLSCEDDRRLLLFGGGFSRAALIALCRAELRACG
;
A
#
# COMPACT_ATOMS: atom_id res chain seq x y z
N MET A 1 13.28 -27.55 -14.21
CA MET A 1 12.06 -26.86 -13.78
C MET A 1 10.85 -27.70 -14.15
N ASN A 2 10.02 -28.08 -13.18
CA ASN A 2 8.80 -28.86 -13.41
C ASN A 2 7.77 -28.02 -14.21
N ARG A 3 6.85 -28.67 -14.95
CA ARG A 3 5.76 -27.99 -15.67
C ARG A 3 4.95 -27.03 -14.79
N THR A 4 4.76 -27.35 -13.51
CA THR A 4 4.04 -26.49 -12.55
C THR A 4 4.81 -25.23 -12.19
N GLU A 5 6.13 -25.33 -12.03
CA GLU A 5 7.00 -24.16 -11.79
C GLU A 5 7.05 -23.25 -13.02
N ARG A 6 7.20 -23.84 -14.22
CA ARG A 6 7.11 -23.11 -15.50
C ARG A 6 5.77 -22.40 -15.65
N PHE A 7 4.68 -23.06 -15.24
CA PHE A 7 3.36 -22.45 -15.26
C PHE A 7 3.26 -21.28 -14.31
N ARG A 8 3.75 -21.40 -13.07
CA ARG A 8 3.82 -20.30 -12.11
C ARG A 8 4.57 -19.10 -12.70
N GLU A 9 5.74 -19.30 -13.27
CA GLU A 9 6.53 -18.20 -13.85
C GLU A 9 5.79 -17.49 -15.01
N VAL A 10 5.18 -18.27 -15.91
CA VAL A 10 4.40 -17.72 -17.03
C VAL A 10 3.20 -16.93 -16.51
N LEU A 11 2.46 -17.47 -15.53
CA LEU A 11 1.32 -16.78 -14.92
C LEU A 11 1.74 -15.50 -14.20
N THR A 12 2.81 -15.56 -13.39
CA THR A 12 3.32 -14.39 -12.67
C THR A 12 3.75 -13.29 -13.63
N ARG A 13 4.36 -13.65 -14.76
CA ARG A 13 4.73 -12.67 -15.79
C ARG A 13 3.52 -12.10 -16.52
N ARG A 14 2.50 -12.93 -16.80
CA ARG A 14 1.36 -12.54 -17.65
C ARG A 14 0.25 -11.83 -16.90
N ILE A 15 -0.05 -12.30 -15.70
CA ILE A 15 -1.13 -11.81 -14.84
C ILE A 15 -0.59 -10.81 -13.81
N GLY A 16 0.71 -10.86 -13.52
CA GLY A 16 1.37 -9.96 -12.57
C GLY A 16 1.30 -10.41 -11.10
N LEU A 17 0.52 -11.47 -10.82
CA LEU A 17 0.33 -12.02 -9.47
C LEU A 17 1.56 -12.79 -8.99
N ALA A 18 1.95 -12.59 -7.72
CA ALA A 18 3.07 -13.29 -7.10
C ALA A 18 2.79 -14.80 -6.92
N LEU A 19 1.51 -15.17 -6.75
CA LEU A 19 1.05 -16.56 -6.57
C LEU A 19 1.80 -17.34 -5.46
N THR A 20 2.42 -16.63 -4.51
CA THR A 20 3.23 -17.19 -3.43
C THR A 20 2.41 -18.05 -2.50
N ASP A 21 1.15 -17.66 -2.27
CA ASP A 21 0.23 -18.36 -1.36
C ASP A 21 -0.57 -19.47 -2.05
N VAL A 22 -0.32 -19.72 -3.35
CA VAL A 22 -0.99 -20.79 -4.09
C VAL A 22 -0.15 -22.07 -4.00
N PRO A 23 -0.65 -23.14 -3.34
CA PRO A 23 0.09 -24.39 -3.22
C PRO A 23 0.43 -24.97 -4.61
N PRO A 24 1.62 -25.58 -4.79
CA PRO A 24 2.01 -26.20 -6.05
C PRO A 24 0.99 -27.22 -6.58
N GLU A 25 0.34 -27.96 -5.68
CA GLU A 25 -0.69 -28.96 -6.02
C GLU A 25 -1.89 -28.28 -6.67
N LYS A 26 -2.37 -27.17 -6.09
CA LYS A 26 -3.47 -26.38 -6.65
C LYS A 26 -3.11 -25.78 -8.01
N LEU A 27 -1.88 -25.31 -8.20
CA LEU A 27 -1.41 -24.85 -9.52
C LEU A 27 -1.35 -25.99 -10.55
N ALA A 28 -0.95 -27.19 -10.12
CA ALA A 28 -0.93 -28.36 -11.00
C ALA A 28 -2.35 -28.77 -11.42
N GLU A 29 -3.30 -28.78 -10.48
CA GLU A 29 -4.72 -29.05 -10.78
C GLU A 29 -5.33 -28.02 -11.74
N ILE A 30 -5.03 -26.73 -11.54
CA ILE A 30 -5.46 -25.67 -12.47
C ILE A 30 -4.86 -25.95 -13.85
N LEU A 31 -3.55 -26.19 -13.95
CA LEU A 31 -2.89 -26.49 -15.21
C LEU A 31 -3.53 -27.68 -15.93
N ASP A 32 -3.76 -28.79 -15.23
CA ASP A 32 -4.35 -30.00 -15.81
C ASP A 32 -5.79 -29.76 -16.29
N ARG A 33 -6.61 -28.98 -15.53
CA ARG A 33 -7.95 -28.56 -15.98
C ARG A 33 -7.90 -27.68 -17.22
N ARG A 34 -7.01 -26.69 -17.26
CA ARG A 34 -6.88 -25.78 -18.41
C ARG A 34 -6.38 -26.49 -19.66
N MET A 35 -5.40 -27.39 -19.52
CA MET A 35 -4.93 -28.25 -20.61
C MET A 35 -6.04 -29.14 -21.14
N SER A 36 -6.85 -29.73 -20.26
CA SER A 36 -8.00 -30.55 -20.66
C SER A 36 -9.07 -29.74 -21.40
N ALA A 37 -9.35 -28.51 -20.94
CA ALA A 37 -10.32 -27.62 -21.56
C ALA A 37 -9.88 -27.11 -22.95
N THR A 38 -8.57 -26.96 -23.18
CA THR A 38 -8.01 -26.45 -24.43
C THR A 38 -7.56 -27.56 -25.39
N GLY A 39 -7.41 -28.80 -24.91
CA GLY A 39 -6.85 -29.92 -25.67
C GLY A 39 -5.35 -29.78 -25.97
N LEU A 40 -4.65 -28.86 -25.29
CA LEU A 40 -3.24 -28.56 -25.54
C LEU A 40 -2.31 -29.35 -24.60
N SER A 41 -1.12 -29.71 -25.10
CA SER A 41 -0.03 -30.18 -24.25
C SER A 41 0.47 -29.04 -23.34
N ALA A 42 1.16 -29.38 -22.24
CA ALA A 42 1.68 -28.38 -21.31
C ALA A 42 2.59 -27.36 -22.02
N ASP A 43 3.49 -27.82 -22.89
CA ASP A 43 4.38 -26.92 -23.62
C ASP A 43 3.64 -26.01 -24.61
N ALA A 44 2.67 -26.56 -25.34
CA ALA A 44 1.87 -25.79 -26.29
C ALA A 44 0.98 -24.75 -25.56
N TYR A 45 0.40 -25.13 -24.42
CA TYR A 45 -0.41 -24.27 -23.57
C TYR A 45 0.41 -23.10 -23.00
N LEU A 46 1.57 -23.40 -22.38
CA LEU A 46 2.46 -22.39 -21.82
C LEU A 46 3.01 -21.45 -22.91
N ALA A 47 3.40 -21.98 -24.07
CA ALA A 47 3.84 -21.16 -25.20
C ALA A 47 2.69 -20.31 -25.79
N GLY A 48 1.44 -20.76 -25.69
CA GLY A 48 0.25 -19.98 -26.02
C GLY A 48 0.10 -18.78 -25.10
N LEU A 49 0.14 -19.00 -23.78
CA LEU A 49 0.02 -17.95 -22.76
C LEU A 49 1.09 -16.85 -22.89
N VAL A 50 2.32 -17.23 -23.28
CA VAL A 50 3.41 -16.26 -23.49
C VAL A 50 3.17 -15.39 -24.75
N ARG A 51 2.51 -15.93 -25.77
CA ARG A 51 2.29 -15.24 -27.07
C ARG A 51 1.02 -14.38 -27.10
N GLU A 52 0.04 -14.69 -26.27
CA GLU A 52 -1.25 -13.98 -26.22
C GLU A 52 -1.05 -12.51 -25.77
N ARG A 53 -1.52 -11.54 -26.56
CA ARG A 53 -1.54 -10.10 -26.21
C ARG A 53 -2.87 -9.73 -25.55
N ALA A 54 -2.83 -8.82 -24.56
CA ALA A 54 -3.95 -8.37 -23.71
C ALA A 54 -4.64 -9.50 -22.90
N ALA A 55 -5.60 -9.15 -22.04
CA ALA A 55 -6.44 -10.11 -21.32
C ALA A 55 -7.35 -10.88 -22.30
N GLY A 56 -6.77 -11.81 -23.06
CA GLY A 56 -7.52 -12.71 -23.93
C GLY A 56 -8.33 -13.73 -23.11
N SER A 57 -9.10 -14.57 -23.79
CA SER A 57 -10.07 -15.46 -23.14
C SER A 57 -9.43 -16.41 -22.13
N GLU A 58 -8.17 -16.82 -22.35
CA GLU A 58 -7.50 -17.77 -21.47
C GLU A 58 -6.96 -17.10 -20.21
N VAL A 59 -6.34 -15.92 -20.33
CA VAL A 59 -5.94 -15.11 -19.17
C VAL A 59 -7.14 -14.78 -18.28
N GLY A 60 -8.28 -14.43 -18.88
CA GLY A 60 -9.52 -14.20 -18.14
C GLY A 60 -10.06 -15.44 -17.43
N ALA A 61 -9.89 -16.63 -18.03
CA ALA A 61 -10.29 -17.89 -17.40
C ALA A 61 -9.36 -18.27 -16.23
N LEU A 62 -8.06 -18.03 -16.38
CA LEU A 62 -7.07 -18.20 -15.31
C LEU A 62 -7.32 -17.24 -14.15
N ALA A 63 -7.64 -15.97 -14.44
CA ALA A 63 -7.98 -14.98 -13.43
C ALA A 63 -9.10 -15.48 -12.51
N ARG A 64 -10.19 -16.03 -13.09
CA ARG A 64 -11.30 -16.59 -12.33
C ARG A 64 -10.90 -17.67 -11.32
N GLU A 65 -9.91 -18.49 -11.65
CA GLU A 65 -9.45 -19.57 -10.78
C GLU A 65 -8.41 -19.12 -9.73
N LEU A 66 -7.74 -17.98 -9.99
CA LEU A 66 -6.58 -17.51 -9.22
C LEU A 66 -6.84 -16.29 -8.35
N THR A 67 -7.89 -15.50 -8.62
CA THR A 67 -8.17 -14.28 -7.84
C THR A 67 -9.06 -14.55 -6.62
N ILE A 68 -8.83 -13.78 -5.56
CA ILE A 68 -9.70 -13.74 -4.38
C ILE A 68 -10.62 -12.53 -4.53
N ASN A 69 -11.90 -12.77 -4.79
CA ASN A 69 -12.85 -11.74 -5.19
C ASN A 69 -13.77 -11.28 -4.03
N GLU A 70 -13.30 -11.32 -2.78
CA GLU A 70 -14.13 -10.87 -1.65
C GLU A 70 -14.35 -9.35 -1.68
N THR A 71 -15.60 -8.95 -1.85
CA THR A 71 -16.01 -7.54 -1.86
C THR A 71 -17.42 -7.38 -1.27
N TYR A 72 -17.74 -6.16 -0.84
CA TYR A 72 -19.04 -5.78 -0.29
C TYR A 72 -19.19 -4.26 -0.26
N PHE A 73 -20.44 -3.81 -0.22
CA PHE A 73 -20.77 -2.39 -0.21
C PHE A 73 -20.24 -1.72 1.06
N PHE A 74 -19.68 -0.52 0.92
CA PHE A 74 -19.11 0.26 2.02
C PHE A 74 -18.04 -0.47 2.84
N ARG A 75 -17.28 -1.39 2.22
CA ARG A 75 -16.07 -1.95 2.83
C ARG A 75 -15.11 -0.83 3.22
N ASN A 76 -14.63 -0.81 4.46
CA ASN A 76 -13.85 0.28 5.06
C ASN A 76 -14.51 1.67 4.86
N PRO A 77 -15.60 1.95 5.58
CA PRO A 77 -16.41 3.15 5.40
C PRO A 77 -15.61 4.45 5.54
N GLU A 78 -14.53 4.45 6.32
CA GLU A 78 -13.63 5.57 6.59
C GLU A 78 -13.10 6.23 5.30
N GLN A 79 -12.78 5.43 4.28
CA GLN A 79 -12.31 5.91 2.97
C GLN A 79 -13.41 6.58 2.16
N PHE A 80 -14.65 6.13 2.30
CA PHE A 80 -15.80 6.74 1.66
C PHE A 80 -16.26 8.02 2.38
N ASP A 81 -16.03 8.13 3.69
CA ASP A 81 -16.25 9.36 4.45
C ASP A 81 -15.22 10.43 4.05
N ALA A 82 -13.93 10.06 3.94
CA ALA A 82 -12.91 10.95 3.38
C ALA A 82 -13.22 11.36 1.92
N LEU A 83 -13.75 10.44 1.10
CA LEU A 83 -14.23 10.77 -0.24
C LEU A 83 -15.35 11.81 -0.20
N ARG A 84 -16.35 11.60 0.66
CA ARG A 84 -17.55 12.46 0.79
C ARG A 84 -17.21 13.86 1.28
N GLU A 85 -16.40 13.96 2.32
CA GLU A 85 -16.25 15.19 3.12
C GLU A 85 -15.02 16.01 2.76
N VAL A 86 -13.98 15.38 2.20
CA VAL A 86 -12.72 16.05 1.86
C VAL A 86 -12.50 16.08 0.35
N VAL A 87 -12.46 14.91 -0.27
CA VAL A 87 -12.01 14.78 -1.66
C VAL A 87 -13.01 15.37 -2.65
N LEU A 88 -14.29 14.98 -2.58
CA LEU A 88 -15.30 15.49 -3.52
C LEU A 88 -15.44 17.02 -3.45
N PRO A 89 -15.56 17.66 -2.28
CA PRO A 89 -15.58 19.13 -2.20
C PRO A 89 -14.38 19.80 -2.87
N GLU A 90 -13.16 19.30 -2.62
CA GLU A 90 -11.96 19.85 -3.25
C GLU A 90 -11.96 19.68 -4.77
N ARG A 91 -12.29 18.47 -5.25
CA ARG A 91 -12.30 18.17 -6.69
C ARG A 91 -13.38 18.98 -7.42
N LEU A 92 -14.55 19.15 -6.83
CA LEU A 92 -15.61 19.98 -7.40
C LEU A 92 -15.19 21.45 -7.51
N ALA A 93 -14.49 21.99 -6.52
CA ALA A 93 -13.97 23.36 -6.58
C ALA A 93 -12.93 23.52 -7.70
N ARG A 94 -11.96 22.59 -7.79
CA ARG A 94 -10.93 22.61 -8.84
C ARG A 94 -11.51 22.42 -10.25
N ARG A 95 -12.58 21.63 -10.38
CA ARG A 95 -13.23 21.31 -11.66
C ARG A 95 -14.42 22.21 -11.99
N ALA A 96 -14.65 23.29 -11.25
CA ALA A 96 -15.85 24.13 -11.42
C ALA A 96 -16.04 24.70 -12.83
N GLY A 97 -14.93 24.94 -13.56
CA GLY A 97 -14.94 25.42 -14.94
C GLY A 97 -15.28 24.34 -15.98
N GLU A 98 -14.71 23.13 -15.82
CA GLU A 98 -14.95 22.00 -16.73
C GLU A 98 -16.24 21.25 -16.42
N ARG A 99 -16.63 21.26 -15.15
CA ARG A 99 -17.73 20.49 -14.54
C ARG A 99 -17.73 19.01 -14.92
N ARG A 100 -16.52 18.46 -15.08
CA ARG A 100 -16.29 17.05 -15.33
C ARG A 100 -15.62 16.42 -14.12
N LEU A 101 -16.12 15.24 -13.74
CA LEU A 101 -15.54 14.43 -12.67
C LEU A 101 -15.40 12.98 -13.16
N ARG A 102 -14.21 12.43 -13.02
CA ARG A 102 -13.89 11.06 -13.43
C ARG A 102 -13.31 10.28 -12.27
N LEU A 103 -13.88 9.11 -11.99
CA LEU A 103 -13.40 8.23 -10.93
C LEU A 103 -13.12 6.83 -11.49
N LEU A 104 -12.17 6.14 -10.87
CA LEU A 104 -11.80 4.76 -11.19
C LEU A 104 -11.90 3.88 -9.93
N SER A 105 -12.54 2.73 -10.03
CA SER A 105 -12.39 1.59 -9.12
C SER A 105 -11.58 0.53 -9.86
N ALA A 106 -10.30 0.47 -9.55
CA ALA A 106 -9.32 -0.45 -10.11
C ALA A 106 -9.32 -1.73 -9.27
N ALA A 107 -9.52 -2.88 -9.93
CA ALA A 107 -9.87 -4.17 -9.32
C ALA A 107 -11.24 -4.14 -8.61
N CYS A 108 -12.28 -3.79 -9.37
CA CYS A 108 -13.62 -3.54 -8.83
C CYS A 108 -14.40 -4.81 -8.42
N SER A 109 -13.88 -6.00 -8.71
CA SER A 109 -14.56 -7.28 -8.50
C SER A 109 -15.99 -7.25 -9.05
N SER A 110 -17.00 -7.66 -8.27
CA SER A 110 -18.41 -7.62 -8.67
C SER A 110 -19.08 -6.25 -8.57
N GLY A 111 -18.31 -5.16 -8.46
CA GLY A 111 -18.77 -3.79 -8.64
C GLY A 111 -19.28 -3.07 -7.38
N GLU A 112 -19.31 -3.74 -6.23
CA GLU A 112 -19.77 -3.15 -4.96
C GLU A 112 -19.02 -1.84 -4.61
N GLU A 113 -17.71 -1.78 -4.84
CA GLU A 113 -16.91 -0.56 -4.62
C GLU A 113 -17.34 0.57 -5.56
N ALA A 114 -17.42 0.31 -6.87
CA ALA A 114 -17.80 1.31 -7.87
C ALA A 114 -19.21 1.87 -7.59
N TYR A 115 -20.15 1.03 -7.17
CA TYR A 115 -21.49 1.46 -6.78
C TYR A 115 -21.53 2.18 -5.42
N THR A 116 -20.64 1.84 -4.49
CA THR A 116 -20.45 2.62 -3.26
C THR A 116 -19.95 4.02 -3.58
N MET A 117 -18.95 4.15 -4.46
CA MET A 117 -18.47 5.44 -4.97
C MET A 117 -19.60 6.22 -5.66
N ALA A 118 -20.42 5.54 -6.48
CA ALA A 118 -21.58 6.16 -7.12
C ALA A 118 -22.59 6.72 -6.11
N THR A 119 -22.80 5.99 -5.01
CA THR A 119 -23.69 6.42 -3.92
C THR A 119 -23.19 7.70 -3.29
N VAL A 120 -21.91 7.73 -2.88
CA VAL A 120 -21.27 8.91 -2.28
C VAL A 120 -21.29 10.10 -3.24
N VAL A 121 -21.02 9.86 -4.52
CA VAL A 121 -21.09 10.88 -5.57
C VAL A 121 -22.50 11.44 -5.70
N ARG A 122 -23.54 10.59 -5.76
CA ARG A 122 -24.93 11.07 -5.88
C ARG A 122 -25.42 11.81 -4.65
N GLU A 123 -24.88 11.53 -3.47
CA GLU A 123 -25.20 12.26 -2.25
C GLU A 123 -24.55 13.64 -2.19
N ARG A 124 -23.39 13.82 -2.84
CA ARG A 124 -22.58 15.04 -2.67
C ARG A 124 -22.53 15.95 -3.91
N VAL A 125 -22.57 15.39 -5.11
CA VAL A 125 -22.41 16.11 -6.38
C VAL A 125 -23.77 16.58 -6.91
N PRO A 126 -23.94 17.87 -7.28
CA PRO A 126 -25.18 18.36 -7.85
C PRO A 126 -25.58 17.61 -9.13
N ARG A 127 -26.85 17.21 -9.24
CA ARG A 127 -27.38 16.49 -10.41
C ARG A 127 -27.33 17.29 -11.72
N GLY A 128 -27.40 18.62 -11.62
CA GLY A 128 -27.42 19.52 -12.77
C GLY A 128 -26.04 20.10 -13.10
N GLY A 129 -25.61 19.93 -14.34
CA GLY A 129 -24.44 20.61 -14.89
C GLY A 129 -23.09 19.94 -14.64
N TRP A 130 -23.05 18.75 -14.05
CA TRP A 130 -21.82 17.94 -13.90
C TRP A 130 -21.85 16.70 -14.77
N ASP A 131 -20.80 16.50 -15.56
CA ASP A 131 -20.51 15.26 -16.29
C ASP A 131 -19.69 14.34 -15.37
N VAL A 132 -20.35 13.35 -14.76
CA VAL A 132 -19.71 12.41 -13.83
C VAL A 132 -19.70 11.00 -14.41
N GLN A 133 -18.54 10.34 -14.34
CA GLN A 133 -18.39 8.95 -14.75
C GLN A 133 -17.48 8.20 -13.77
N ILE A 134 -17.88 6.99 -13.44
CA ILE A 134 -17.11 6.04 -12.63
C ILE A 134 -16.79 4.84 -13.52
N VAL A 135 -15.52 4.49 -13.65
CA VAL A 135 -15.08 3.30 -14.37
C VAL A 135 -14.70 2.25 -13.35
N GLY A 136 -15.29 1.05 -13.43
CA GLY A 136 -14.86 -0.12 -12.68
C GLY A 136 -14.09 -1.06 -13.60
N VAL A 137 -12.91 -1.51 -13.17
CA VAL A 137 -12.07 -2.41 -13.98
C VAL A 137 -11.73 -3.63 -13.16
N ASP A 138 -11.85 -4.81 -13.75
CA ASP A 138 -11.35 -6.03 -13.14
C ASP A 138 -10.70 -6.95 -14.17
N LEU A 139 -9.76 -7.77 -13.70
CA LEU A 139 -9.10 -8.77 -14.52
C LEU A 139 -10.03 -9.95 -14.82
N ASP A 140 -10.91 -10.34 -13.88
CA ASP A 140 -11.85 -11.46 -14.05
C ASP A 140 -13.10 -11.02 -14.84
N PRO A 141 -13.28 -11.48 -16.09
CA PRO A 141 -14.45 -11.11 -16.90
C PRO A 141 -15.78 -11.54 -16.27
N SER A 142 -15.80 -12.58 -15.44
CA SER A 142 -17.02 -13.03 -14.77
C SER A 142 -17.44 -12.09 -13.64
N MET A 143 -16.48 -11.46 -12.96
CA MET A 143 -16.78 -10.44 -11.96
C MET A 143 -17.28 -9.15 -12.62
N VAL A 144 -16.65 -8.73 -13.72
CA VAL A 144 -17.12 -7.60 -14.55
C VAL A 144 -18.56 -7.83 -15.02
N GLU A 145 -18.89 -9.05 -15.47
CA GLU A 145 -20.24 -9.37 -15.90
C GLU A 145 -21.25 -9.36 -14.74
N ARG A 146 -20.86 -9.84 -13.54
CA ARG A 146 -21.68 -9.71 -12.34
C ARG A 146 -21.92 -8.24 -11.96
N ALA A 147 -20.89 -7.41 -12.07
CA ALA A 147 -20.96 -5.98 -11.83
C ALA A 147 -21.95 -5.30 -12.78
N ARG A 148 -21.90 -5.63 -14.07
CA ARG A 148 -22.85 -5.12 -15.08
C ARG A 148 -24.29 -5.56 -14.82
N ARG A 149 -24.50 -6.78 -14.30
CA ARG A 149 -25.84 -7.28 -13.93
C ARG A 149 -26.42 -6.58 -12.71
N ALA A 150 -25.55 -6.03 -11.85
CA ALA A 150 -25.92 -5.23 -10.68
C ALA A 150 -26.97 -5.91 -9.77
N ARG A 151 -26.80 -7.22 -9.52
CA ARG A 151 -27.68 -8.02 -8.66
C ARG A 151 -26.85 -8.62 -7.53
N TYR A 152 -27.26 -8.34 -6.30
CA TYR A 152 -26.51 -8.65 -5.10
C TYR A 152 -27.37 -9.36 -4.06
N ALA A 153 -26.71 -10.16 -3.22
CA ALA A 153 -27.34 -10.78 -2.08
C ALA A 153 -27.22 -9.90 -0.82
N GLU A 154 -28.06 -10.15 0.17
CA GLU A 154 -28.04 -9.41 1.45
C GLU A 154 -26.66 -9.43 2.12
N TRP A 155 -25.88 -10.50 1.95
CA TRP A 155 -24.52 -10.58 2.47
C TRP A 155 -23.57 -9.49 1.91
N SER A 156 -23.76 -9.07 0.66
CA SER A 156 -22.99 -7.94 0.09
C SER A 156 -23.34 -6.61 0.78
N MET A 157 -24.49 -6.52 1.45
CA MET A 157 -24.96 -5.31 2.14
C MET A 157 -24.55 -5.25 3.62
N ARG A 158 -23.79 -6.22 4.14
CA ARG A 158 -23.47 -6.37 5.57
C ARG A 158 -22.85 -5.14 6.26
N ALA A 159 -22.19 -4.27 5.50
CA ALA A 159 -21.60 -3.02 6.01
C ALA A 159 -22.27 -1.76 5.43
N THR A 160 -23.39 -1.91 4.71
CA THR A 160 -24.09 -0.78 4.08
C THR A 160 -24.88 0.00 5.13
N PRO A 161 -24.68 1.34 5.25
CA PRO A 161 -25.47 2.16 6.16
C PRO A 161 -26.97 2.01 5.88
N PRO A 162 -27.84 1.88 6.90
CA PRO A 162 -29.28 1.67 6.70
C PRO A 162 -29.96 2.77 5.86
N SER A 163 -29.49 4.01 5.99
CA SER A 163 -29.94 5.15 5.18
C SER A 163 -29.58 4.98 3.70
N ALA A 164 -28.36 4.53 3.40
CA ALA A 164 -27.94 4.24 2.03
C ALA A 164 -28.69 3.02 1.48
N ARG A 165 -28.83 1.95 2.27
CA ARG A 165 -29.55 0.71 1.91
C ARG A 165 -30.99 0.99 1.51
N SER A 166 -31.71 1.80 2.29
CA SER A 166 -33.13 2.11 2.03
C SER A 166 -33.33 3.07 0.85
N ARG A 167 -32.41 3.99 0.63
CA ARG A 167 -32.53 5.03 -0.41
C ARG A 167 -32.08 4.56 -1.79
N TRP A 168 -30.99 3.80 -1.86
CA TRP A 168 -30.25 3.58 -3.10
C TRP A 168 -30.22 2.12 -3.57
N PHE A 169 -30.76 1.19 -2.79
CA PHE A 169 -30.76 -0.23 -3.13
C PHE A 169 -32.15 -0.83 -2.96
N HIS A 170 -32.64 -1.47 -4.02
CA HIS A 170 -34.02 -1.96 -4.11
C HIS A 170 -34.05 -3.49 -4.09
N GLY A 171 -35.12 -4.06 -3.53
CA GLY A 171 -35.27 -5.52 -3.42
C GLY A 171 -34.69 -6.12 -2.14
N SER A 172 -34.76 -7.44 -2.04
CA SER A 172 -34.39 -8.23 -0.86
C SER A 172 -33.84 -9.62 -1.26
N GLY A 173 -33.24 -10.33 -0.31
CA GLY A 173 -32.73 -11.68 -0.52
C GLY A 173 -31.53 -11.71 -1.46
N ASP A 174 -31.62 -12.44 -2.57
CA ASP A 174 -30.60 -12.58 -3.61
C ASP A 174 -30.79 -11.62 -4.81
N ARG A 175 -31.77 -10.70 -4.71
CA ARG A 175 -32.18 -9.82 -5.81
C ARG A 175 -32.18 -8.35 -5.40
N ILE A 176 -31.10 -7.91 -4.77
CA ILE A 176 -30.89 -6.50 -4.44
C ILE A 176 -30.21 -5.80 -5.62
N THR A 177 -30.78 -4.69 -6.08
CA THR A 177 -30.27 -3.93 -7.23
C THR A 177 -30.01 -2.46 -6.86
N PRO A 178 -28.88 -1.86 -7.26
CA PRO A 178 -28.65 -0.42 -7.13
C PRO A 178 -29.70 0.39 -7.90
N ASP A 179 -29.99 1.59 -7.42
CA ASP A 179 -30.87 2.54 -8.08
C ASP A 179 -30.36 2.93 -9.49
N ALA A 180 -31.28 3.25 -10.40
CA ALA A 180 -30.95 3.64 -11.78
C ALA A 180 -29.99 4.84 -11.82
N ASP A 181 -30.11 5.80 -10.90
CA ASP A 181 -29.22 6.96 -10.80
C ASP A 181 -27.76 6.55 -10.53
N LEU A 182 -27.54 5.43 -9.83
CA LEU A 182 -26.22 4.87 -9.57
C LEU A 182 -25.70 4.14 -10.81
N THR A 183 -26.51 3.25 -11.39
CA THR A 183 -26.12 2.50 -12.59
C THR A 183 -25.82 3.38 -13.79
N GLY A 184 -26.49 4.54 -13.89
CA GLY A 184 -26.22 5.53 -14.94
C GLY A 184 -24.79 6.08 -14.90
N LEU A 185 -24.18 6.19 -13.72
CA LEU A 185 -22.83 6.73 -13.52
C LEU A 185 -21.69 5.75 -13.84
N VAL A 186 -21.96 4.44 -13.72
CA VAL A 186 -20.90 3.43 -13.68
C VAL A 186 -20.76 2.74 -15.04
N ARG A 187 -19.52 2.52 -15.47
CA ARG A 187 -19.17 1.70 -16.64
C ARG A 187 -18.12 0.67 -16.23
N PHE A 188 -18.23 -0.55 -16.73
CA PHE A 188 -17.30 -1.63 -16.39
C PHE A 188 -16.51 -2.12 -17.59
N ALA A 189 -15.22 -2.34 -17.40
CA ALA A 189 -14.30 -2.88 -18.39
C ALA A 189 -13.50 -4.06 -17.82
N VAL A 190 -13.12 -5.00 -18.69
CA VAL A 190 -12.10 -6.00 -18.36
C VAL A 190 -10.75 -5.36 -18.63
N GLY A 191 -9.81 -5.46 -17.68
CA GLY A 191 -8.47 -4.91 -17.85
C GLY A 191 -7.49 -5.47 -16.83
N ASN A 192 -6.23 -5.55 -17.21
CA ASN A 192 -5.17 -6.06 -16.34
C ASN A 192 -4.32 -4.92 -15.81
N LEU A 193 -4.37 -4.65 -14.51
CA LEU A 193 -3.54 -3.60 -13.89
C LEU A 193 -2.04 -3.90 -13.98
N ALA A 194 -1.61 -5.13 -14.32
CA ALA A 194 -0.22 -5.46 -14.57
C ALA A 194 0.24 -5.21 -16.03
N ASP A 195 -0.70 -5.11 -16.97
CA ASP A 195 -0.41 -4.82 -18.38
C ASP A 195 -0.50 -3.31 -18.66
N ASP A 196 0.23 -2.82 -19.66
CA ASP A 196 0.07 -1.44 -20.13
C ASP A 196 -1.28 -1.28 -20.82
N GLU A 197 -2.17 -0.49 -20.20
CA GLU A 197 -3.56 -0.28 -20.61
C GLU A 197 -3.75 1.20 -20.99
N PRO A 198 -3.16 1.66 -22.10
CA PRO A 198 -3.01 3.09 -22.40
C PRO A 198 -4.35 3.81 -22.64
N GLU A 199 -5.42 3.09 -23.00
CA GLU A 199 -6.76 3.69 -23.15
C GLU A 199 -7.47 3.86 -21.80
N LEU A 200 -7.28 2.91 -20.89
CA LEU A 200 -7.90 2.86 -19.58
C LEU A 200 -7.19 3.80 -18.60
N LEU A 201 -5.86 3.75 -18.55
CA LEU A 201 -5.01 4.50 -17.63
C LEU A 201 -4.35 5.69 -18.34
N ARG A 202 -5.12 6.40 -19.16
CA ARG A 202 -4.65 7.63 -19.84
C ARG A 202 -4.16 8.66 -18.81
N PRO A 203 -2.97 9.26 -19.00
CA PRO A 203 -2.44 10.23 -18.06
C PRO A 203 -3.40 11.39 -17.80
N GLY A 204 -3.54 11.77 -16.52
CA GLY A 204 -4.34 12.93 -16.11
C GLY A 204 -5.86 12.79 -16.22
N THR A 205 -6.39 11.57 -16.41
CA THR A 205 -7.81 11.32 -16.69
C THR A 205 -8.69 11.34 -15.44
N TYR A 206 -8.22 10.78 -14.32
CA TYR A 206 -9.06 10.51 -13.15
C TYR A 206 -8.83 11.51 -12.02
N ASP A 207 -9.91 12.06 -11.47
CA ASP A 207 -9.86 12.90 -10.27
C ASP A 207 -9.70 12.07 -9.01
N VAL A 208 -10.22 10.84 -9.01
CA VAL A 208 -10.13 9.89 -7.89
C VAL A 208 -9.91 8.48 -8.42
N ILE A 209 -8.97 7.75 -7.85
CA ILE A 209 -8.74 6.33 -8.10
C ILE A 209 -8.81 5.57 -6.78
N PHE A 210 -9.63 4.54 -6.73
CA PHE A 210 -9.59 3.50 -5.70
C PHE A 210 -8.91 2.28 -6.31
N CYS A 211 -7.87 1.76 -5.66
CA CYS A 211 -7.17 0.55 -6.05
C CYS A 211 -6.85 -0.24 -4.77
N ARG A 212 -7.86 -0.93 -4.24
CA ARG A 212 -7.86 -1.46 -2.87
C ARG A 212 -7.89 -2.98 -2.87
N ASN A 213 -7.09 -3.58 -1.99
CA ASN A 213 -7.02 -5.02 -1.77
C ASN A 213 -6.70 -5.81 -3.05
N ALA A 214 -5.82 -5.28 -3.88
CA ALA A 214 -5.50 -5.83 -5.20
C ALA A 214 -4.00 -5.87 -5.45
N ILE A 215 -3.31 -4.75 -5.24
CA ILE A 215 -1.86 -4.67 -5.48
C ILE A 215 -1.06 -5.52 -4.49
N MET A 216 -1.62 -5.86 -3.33
CA MET A 216 -1.02 -6.81 -2.38
C MET A 216 -0.72 -8.19 -2.99
N TYR A 217 -1.40 -8.57 -4.08
CA TYR A 217 -1.16 -9.86 -4.74
C TYR A 217 -0.09 -9.79 -5.84
N PHE A 218 0.45 -8.61 -6.14
CA PHE A 218 1.39 -8.42 -7.24
C PHE A 218 2.83 -8.71 -6.81
N THR A 219 3.70 -9.02 -7.77
CA THR A 219 5.15 -9.05 -7.50
C THR A 219 5.70 -7.65 -7.23
N GLY A 220 6.79 -7.53 -6.47
CA GLY A 220 7.41 -6.22 -6.18
C GLY A 220 7.65 -5.31 -7.41
N PRO A 221 8.17 -5.83 -8.54
CA PRO A 221 8.26 -5.06 -9.78
C PRO A 221 6.90 -4.62 -10.34
N GLN A 222 5.89 -5.48 -10.28
CA GLN A 222 4.55 -5.18 -10.79
C GLN A 222 3.81 -4.18 -9.92
N ILE A 223 3.98 -4.21 -8.59
CA ILE A 223 3.44 -3.20 -7.69
C ILE A 223 3.95 -1.81 -8.11
N ARG A 224 5.28 -1.65 -8.28
CA ARG A 224 5.87 -0.37 -8.70
C ARG A 224 5.35 0.10 -10.06
N ALA A 225 5.25 -0.81 -11.03
CA ALA A 225 4.81 -0.46 -12.38
C ALA A 225 3.31 -0.09 -12.44
N ALA A 226 2.45 -0.86 -11.74
CA ALA A 226 1.03 -0.59 -11.66
C ALA A 226 0.75 0.73 -10.92
N THR A 227 1.36 0.93 -9.75
CA THR A 227 1.20 2.17 -8.99
C THR A 227 1.70 3.38 -9.78
N ALA A 228 2.85 3.32 -10.46
CA ALA A 228 3.33 4.42 -11.30
C ALA A 228 2.31 4.82 -12.37
N ARG A 229 1.69 3.84 -13.06
CA ARG A 229 0.64 4.10 -14.07
C ARG A 229 -0.63 4.67 -13.47
N LEU A 230 -1.05 4.20 -12.28
CA LEU A 230 -2.18 4.79 -11.56
C LEU A 230 -1.91 6.25 -11.19
N VAL A 231 -0.70 6.57 -10.70
CA VAL A 231 -0.28 7.95 -10.39
C VAL A 231 -0.27 8.82 -11.64
N GLU A 232 0.22 8.31 -12.76
CA GLU A 232 0.18 9.03 -14.04
C GLU A 232 -1.25 9.32 -14.49
N ALA A 233 -2.14 8.34 -14.35
CA ALA A 233 -3.56 8.44 -14.71
C ALA A 233 -4.35 9.42 -13.83
N LEU A 234 -3.86 9.77 -12.63
CA LEU A 234 -4.45 10.82 -11.80
C LEU A 234 -4.29 12.18 -12.45
N ALA A 235 -5.37 12.94 -12.49
CA ALA A 235 -5.31 14.35 -12.83
C ALA A 235 -4.50 15.13 -11.77
N PRO A 236 -3.93 16.30 -12.11
CA PRO A 236 -3.26 17.16 -11.13
C PRO A 236 -4.15 17.45 -9.89
N GLY A 237 -3.62 17.25 -8.69
CA GLY A 237 -4.37 17.33 -7.44
C GLY A 237 -5.32 16.16 -7.15
N GLY A 238 -5.32 15.13 -8.00
CA GLY A 238 -6.20 13.96 -7.90
C GLY A 238 -5.83 13.04 -6.74
N PHE A 239 -6.73 12.15 -6.35
CA PHE A 239 -6.58 11.33 -5.15
C PHE A 239 -6.52 9.83 -5.44
N LEU A 240 -5.64 9.13 -4.74
CA LEU A 240 -5.48 7.68 -4.81
C LEU A 240 -5.75 7.05 -3.43
N PHE A 241 -6.66 6.08 -3.40
CA PHE A 241 -6.99 5.27 -2.24
C PHE A 241 -6.49 3.85 -2.44
N LEU A 242 -5.71 3.34 -1.49
CA LEU A 242 -5.22 1.96 -1.43
C LEU A 242 -5.85 1.23 -0.25
N GLY A 243 -5.74 -0.11 -0.21
CA GLY A 243 -6.17 -0.91 0.92
C GLY A 243 -5.38 -0.60 2.19
N HIS A 244 -5.92 -1.00 3.35
CA HIS A 244 -5.38 -0.60 4.67
C HIS A 244 -3.97 -1.15 4.95
N ALA A 245 -3.63 -2.27 4.32
CA ALA A 245 -2.31 -2.90 4.42
C ALA A 245 -1.44 -2.61 3.19
N GLU A 246 -1.91 -1.76 2.27
CA GLU A 246 -1.24 -1.48 0.99
C GLU A 246 -0.63 -0.08 1.03
N VAL A 247 0.58 0.05 0.48
CA VAL A 247 1.33 1.30 0.44
C VAL A 247 1.65 1.61 -1.02
N ALA A 248 1.65 2.90 -1.39
CA ALA A 248 2.06 3.29 -2.73
C ALA A 248 3.56 3.01 -2.92
N HIS A 249 3.93 2.35 -4.02
CA HIS A 249 5.33 2.15 -4.40
C HIS A 249 5.59 2.75 -5.79
N GLY A 250 6.76 3.36 -5.98
CA GLY A 250 7.09 4.01 -7.26
C GLY A 250 6.35 5.34 -7.47
N ARG A 251 7.07 6.36 -7.98
CA ARG A 251 6.59 7.75 -8.14
C ARG A 251 5.95 8.37 -6.87
N VAL A 252 6.30 7.86 -5.68
CA VAL A 252 5.80 8.35 -4.38
C VAL A 252 6.16 9.82 -4.15
N ALA A 253 7.27 10.30 -4.73
CA ALA A 253 7.66 11.71 -4.66
C ALA A 253 6.63 12.69 -5.28
N GLU A 254 5.71 12.21 -6.11
CA GLU A 254 4.60 13.00 -6.65
C GLU A 254 3.33 12.92 -5.80
N LEU A 255 3.35 12.14 -4.73
CA LEU A 255 2.22 11.88 -3.87
C LEU A 255 2.46 12.47 -2.48
N THR A 256 1.50 13.26 -2.02
CA THR A 256 1.42 13.68 -0.63
C THR A 256 0.46 12.77 0.12
N LEU A 257 0.94 12.17 1.21
CA LEU A 257 0.09 11.40 2.11
C LEU A 257 -0.88 12.33 2.84
N ARG A 258 -2.16 12.01 2.75
CA ARG A 258 -3.27 12.69 3.44
C ARG A 258 -3.86 11.73 4.47
N HIS A 259 -4.37 12.31 5.55
CA HIS A 259 -5.03 11.57 6.61
C HIS A 259 -6.26 12.33 7.09
N SER A 260 -7.40 11.65 7.13
CA SER A 260 -8.64 12.09 7.77
C SER A 260 -9.53 10.87 8.01
N HIS A 261 -10.52 10.98 8.89
CA HIS A 261 -11.50 9.91 9.15
C HIS A 261 -10.85 8.55 9.51
N ASP A 262 -9.71 8.57 10.21
CA ASP A 262 -8.95 7.36 10.59
C ASP A 262 -8.48 6.51 9.39
N THR A 263 -8.32 7.12 8.20
CA THR A 263 -7.75 6.49 7.02
C THR A 263 -6.67 7.35 6.37
N PHE A 264 -5.80 6.70 5.62
CA PHE A 264 -4.80 7.34 4.77
C PHE A 264 -5.16 7.20 3.29
N TYR A 265 -4.75 8.17 2.51
CA TYR A 265 -4.89 8.20 1.05
C TYR A 265 -3.87 9.20 0.50
N TYR A 266 -3.62 9.16 -0.80
CA TYR A 266 -2.59 9.98 -1.44
C TYR A 266 -3.23 11.05 -2.31
N GLN A 267 -2.61 12.23 -2.35
CA GLN A 267 -2.95 13.28 -3.30
C GLN A 267 -1.77 13.49 -4.24
N ARG A 268 -2.01 13.46 -5.55
CA ARG A 268 -1.00 13.83 -6.54
C ARG A 268 -0.78 15.34 -6.48
N GLU A 269 0.44 15.76 -6.16
CA GLU A 269 0.79 17.18 -6.18
C GLU A 269 0.50 17.78 -7.57
N PRO A 270 -0.18 18.93 -7.66
CA PRO A 270 -0.27 19.62 -8.93
C PRO A 270 1.16 19.93 -9.39
N ALA A 271 1.46 19.65 -10.66
CA ALA A 271 2.72 20.11 -11.24
C ALA A 271 2.83 21.61 -10.97
N VAL A 272 3.87 22.01 -10.23
CA VAL A 272 4.15 23.42 -10.00
C VAL A 272 4.36 24.01 -11.38
N GLN A 273 3.40 24.78 -11.86
CA GLN A 273 3.64 25.65 -13.00
C GLN A 273 4.60 26.70 -12.46
N GLU A 274 5.90 26.53 -12.72
CA GLU A 274 6.87 27.59 -12.47
C GLU A 274 6.39 28.82 -13.24
N LEU A 275 5.84 29.79 -12.52
CA LEU A 275 5.72 31.13 -13.05
C LEU A 275 7.15 31.57 -13.38
N PRO A 276 7.39 32.14 -14.58
CA PRO A 276 8.70 32.68 -14.89
C PRO A 276 9.07 33.66 -13.77
N PRO A 277 10.28 33.58 -13.20
CA PRO A 277 10.66 34.45 -12.10
C PRO A 277 10.53 35.91 -12.55
N PRO A 278 10.01 36.81 -11.70
CA PRO A 278 10.04 38.23 -12.01
C PRO A 278 11.49 38.64 -12.28
N ALA A 279 11.69 39.46 -13.31
CA ALA A 279 13.02 39.91 -13.72
C ALA A 279 13.78 40.46 -12.49
N PRO A 280 15.03 40.02 -12.26
CA PRO A 280 15.75 40.38 -11.06
C PRO A 280 16.03 41.90 -11.04
N PRO A 281 15.90 42.57 -9.89
CA PRO A 281 16.42 43.92 -9.73
C PRO A 281 17.95 43.90 -9.86
N ALA A 282 18.51 45.00 -10.38
CA ALA A 282 19.94 45.12 -10.66
C ALA A 282 20.79 44.82 -9.40
N PRO A 283 21.89 44.04 -9.52
CA PRO A 283 22.62 43.56 -8.36
C PRO A 283 23.47 44.69 -7.71
N PRO A 284 23.48 44.81 -6.37
CA PRO A 284 24.54 45.51 -5.67
C PRO A 284 25.83 44.66 -5.64
N ALA A 285 26.96 45.35 -5.50
CA ALA A 285 28.31 44.81 -5.65
C ALA A 285 28.58 43.55 -4.81
N ALA A 286 29.23 42.57 -5.45
CA ALA A 286 29.47 41.22 -4.95
C ALA A 286 30.26 41.18 -3.63
N ALA A 287 29.72 40.47 -2.65
CA ALA A 287 30.50 39.89 -1.55
C ALA A 287 31.18 38.60 -2.01
N PRO A 288 32.36 38.23 -1.45
CA PRO A 288 33.12 37.08 -1.91
C PRO A 288 32.39 35.75 -1.64
N PRO A 289 32.67 34.70 -2.44
CA PRO A 289 31.96 33.43 -2.35
C PRO A 289 32.33 32.66 -1.08
N VAL A 290 31.31 32.26 -0.32
CA VAL A 290 31.45 31.24 0.72
C VAL A 290 31.60 29.89 0.02
N VAL A 291 32.78 29.29 0.13
CA VAL A 291 33.03 27.90 -0.28
C VAL A 291 32.18 26.98 0.60
N ARG A 292 31.11 26.40 0.06
CA ARG A 292 30.36 25.34 0.75
C ARG A 292 31.20 24.06 0.68
N ARG A 293 31.66 23.57 1.84
CA ARG A 293 32.21 22.22 1.95
C ARG A 293 31.14 21.19 1.55
N PRO A 294 31.51 20.08 0.88
CA PRO A 294 30.59 18.96 0.69
C PRO A 294 30.12 18.44 2.07
N PRO A 295 28.84 18.06 2.23
CA PRO A 295 28.34 17.53 3.50
C PRO A 295 29.12 16.29 3.90
N ASP A 296 29.42 16.17 5.20
CA ASP A 296 30.13 15.03 5.77
C ASP A 296 29.43 13.72 5.35
N THR A 297 30.20 12.66 5.12
CA THR A 297 29.67 11.37 4.60
C THR A 297 28.50 10.83 5.44
N TRP A 298 28.50 11.12 6.75
CA TRP A 298 27.38 10.79 7.66
C TRP A 298 26.10 11.59 7.39
N GLU A 299 26.20 12.89 7.10
CA GLU A 299 25.03 13.69 6.70
C GLU A 299 24.40 13.17 5.40
N ARG A 300 25.22 12.63 4.51
CA ARG A 300 24.74 11.97 3.28
C ARG A 300 24.00 10.67 3.60
N VAL A 301 24.46 9.85 4.55
CA VAL A 301 23.72 8.67 5.03
C VAL A 301 22.37 9.09 5.58
N LEU A 302 22.32 10.09 6.48
CA LEU A 302 21.07 10.59 7.04
C LEU A 302 20.14 11.18 5.98
N ALA A 303 20.68 11.89 4.98
CA ALA A 303 19.89 12.41 3.86
C ALA A 303 19.30 11.29 3.00
N LEU A 304 20.05 10.21 2.76
CA LEU A 304 19.56 9.04 2.04
C LEU A 304 18.47 8.30 2.83
N LEU A 305 18.65 8.13 4.15
CA LEU A 305 17.63 7.55 5.02
C LEU A 305 16.34 8.39 5.02
N ARG A 306 16.45 9.72 5.15
CA ARG A 306 15.29 10.63 5.10
C ARG A 306 14.60 10.65 3.74
N ALA A 307 15.35 10.44 2.67
CA ALA A 307 14.83 10.31 1.31
C ALA A 307 14.39 8.87 0.98
N GLU A 308 14.38 7.96 1.96
CA GLU A 308 14.03 6.54 1.82
C GLU A 308 14.84 5.78 0.75
N ARG A 309 16.06 6.26 0.47
CA ARG A 309 17.01 5.64 -0.46
C ARG A 309 17.89 4.63 0.27
N PHE A 310 17.26 3.59 0.83
CA PHE A 310 17.92 2.62 1.70
C PHE A 310 19.05 1.83 1.03
N ASP A 311 18.91 1.45 -0.25
CA ASP A 311 19.99 0.80 -1.01
C ASP A 311 21.24 1.70 -1.09
N GLY A 312 21.02 3.00 -1.35
CA GLY A 312 22.09 3.99 -1.41
C GLY A 312 22.72 4.23 -0.05
N ALA A 313 21.90 4.26 1.02
CA ALA A 313 22.38 4.38 2.39
C ALA A 313 23.22 3.15 2.78
N LEU A 314 22.76 1.94 2.46
CA LEU A 314 23.46 0.69 2.74
C LEU A 314 24.80 0.64 2.00
N HIS A 315 24.83 0.92 0.70
CA HIS A 315 26.08 0.96 -0.06
C HIS A 315 27.07 1.99 0.51
N LEU A 316 26.58 3.17 0.91
CA LEU A 316 27.42 4.20 1.49
C LEU A 316 27.97 3.77 2.86
N VAL A 317 27.14 3.18 3.72
CA VAL A 317 27.53 2.66 5.04
C VAL A 317 28.52 1.49 4.89
N GLU A 318 28.30 0.56 3.96
CA GLU A 318 29.24 -0.54 3.66
C GLU A 318 30.61 0.00 3.20
N SER A 319 30.63 1.09 2.42
CA SER A 319 31.88 1.72 1.95
C SER A 319 32.65 2.45 3.05
N MET A 320 32.00 2.77 4.18
CA MET A 320 32.62 3.45 5.32
C MET A 320 33.36 2.48 6.26
N GLY A 321 33.19 1.17 6.08
CA GLY A 321 33.85 0.14 6.87
C GLY A 321 33.38 0.05 8.32
N ASP A 322 34.15 -0.63 9.17
CA ASP A 322 33.88 -0.75 10.60
C ASP A 322 34.22 0.56 11.32
N GLY A 323 33.20 1.41 11.47
CA GLY A 323 33.33 2.72 12.08
C GLY A 323 32.86 2.78 13.53
N THR A 324 32.16 3.87 13.84
CA THR A 324 31.55 4.14 15.15
C THR A 324 30.41 3.17 15.44
N ASP A 325 30.02 3.09 16.71
CA ASP A 325 28.87 2.31 17.16
C ASP A 325 27.57 2.76 16.47
N GLU A 326 27.43 4.07 16.21
CA GLU A 326 26.33 4.67 15.44
C GLU A 326 26.29 4.17 13.99
N LEU A 327 27.45 3.96 13.37
CA LEU A 327 27.54 3.40 12.01
C LEU A 327 27.19 1.91 12.02
N LEU A 328 27.69 1.15 13.00
CA LEU A 328 27.41 -0.28 13.13
C LEU A 328 25.93 -0.56 13.38
N VAL A 329 25.28 0.19 14.28
CA VAL A 329 23.84 0.02 14.55
C VAL A 329 23.00 0.42 13.34
N THR A 330 23.40 1.47 12.61
CA THR A 330 22.73 1.89 11.37
C THR A 330 22.88 0.87 10.26
N HIS A 331 24.07 0.27 10.12
CA HIS A 331 24.33 -0.80 9.17
C HIS A 331 23.46 -2.03 9.49
N ALA A 332 23.41 -2.45 10.76
CA ALA A 332 22.57 -3.57 11.18
C ALA A 332 21.07 -3.31 10.93
N ALA A 333 20.58 -2.10 11.21
CA ALA A 333 19.20 -1.71 10.93
C ALA A 333 18.88 -1.77 9.43
N LEU A 334 19.77 -1.26 8.57
CA LEU A 334 19.63 -1.34 7.12
C LEU A 334 19.65 -2.79 6.63
N LEU A 335 20.52 -3.65 7.15
CA LEU A 335 20.56 -5.07 6.77
C LEU A 335 19.27 -5.81 7.12
N ILE A 336 18.66 -5.52 8.28
CA ILE A 336 17.35 -6.07 8.66
C ILE A 336 16.27 -5.65 7.67
N GLN A 337 16.24 -4.37 7.25
CA GLN A 337 15.29 -3.91 6.23
C GLN A 337 15.44 -4.61 4.88
N HIS A 338 16.65 -5.06 4.54
CA HIS A 338 16.93 -5.82 3.31
C HIS A 338 16.81 -7.34 3.51
N GLY A 339 16.30 -7.81 4.66
CA GLY A 339 16.12 -9.23 4.97
C GLY A 339 17.42 -10.00 5.20
N ARG A 340 18.56 -9.32 5.41
CA ARG A 340 19.87 -9.94 5.64
C ARG A 340 20.13 -10.17 7.13
N LEU A 341 19.28 -10.98 7.77
CA LEU A 341 19.24 -11.15 9.24
C LEU A 341 20.54 -11.71 9.82
N ASP A 342 21.16 -12.73 9.20
CA ASP A 342 22.43 -13.32 9.67
C ASP A 342 23.55 -12.27 9.80
N ARG A 343 23.67 -11.39 8.79
CA ARG A 343 24.69 -10.34 8.77
C ARG A 343 24.38 -9.25 9.79
N ALA A 344 23.11 -8.88 9.94
CA ALA A 344 22.69 -7.91 10.94
C ALA A 344 22.97 -8.44 12.36
N GLU A 345 22.67 -9.71 12.63
CA GLU A 345 22.91 -10.36 13.91
C GLU A 345 24.41 -10.36 14.25
N ALA A 346 25.28 -10.68 13.27
CA ALA A 346 26.73 -10.61 13.45
C ALA A 346 27.20 -9.19 13.80
N LEU A 347 26.66 -8.15 13.15
CA LEU A 347 26.99 -6.76 13.51
C LEU A 347 26.49 -6.38 14.91
N CYS A 348 25.29 -6.80 15.29
CA CYS A 348 24.77 -6.55 16.63
C CYS A 348 25.60 -7.23 17.72
N ARG A 349 26.06 -8.47 17.50
CA ARG A 349 26.96 -9.17 18.43
C ARG A 349 28.28 -8.42 18.58
N ARG A 350 28.89 -8.01 17.46
CA ARG A 350 30.12 -7.18 17.47
C ARG A 350 29.92 -5.85 18.20
N LEU A 351 28.75 -5.23 18.03
CA LEU A 351 28.41 -3.99 18.74
C LEU A 351 28.30 -4.24 20.25
N LEU A 352 27.69 -5.35 20.67
CA LEU A 352 27.60 -5.74 22.08
C LEU A 352 28.95 -6.18 22.70
N GLU A 353 29.90 -6.67 21.89
CA GLU A 353 31.27 -6.90 22.34
C GLU A 353 32.00 -5.59 22.67
N ARG A 354 31.66 -4.49 22.00
CA ARG A 354 32.22 -3.15 22.26
C ARG A 354 31.47 -2.44 23.40
N ASP A 355 30.15 -2.48 23.36
CA ASP A 355 29.24 -1.92 24.36
C ASP A 355 28.11 -2.90 24.68
N GLY A 356 28.30 -3.69 25.74
CA GLY A 356 27.32 -4.66 26.23
C GLY A 356 26.03 -4.04 26.78
N MET A 357 25.92 -2.71 26.83
CA MET A 357 24.75 -1.96 27.27
C MET A 357 24.06 -1.19 26.14
N HIS A 358 24.39 -1.48 24.88
CA HIS A 358 23.82 -0.78 23.73
C HIS A 358 22.35 -1.17 23.46
N ALA A 359 21.39 -0.36 23.91
CA ALA A 359 19.96 -0.63 23.79
C ALA A 359 19.50 -0.88 22.33
N GLY A 360 20.01 -0.10 21.37
CA GLY A 360 19.71 -0.28 19.94
C GLY A 360 20.15 -1.65 19.38
N ALA A 361 21.25 -2.21 19.90
CA ALA A 361 21.75 -3.51 19.43
C ALA A 361 20.84 -4.64 19.93
N HIS A 362 20.40 -4.56 21.18
CA HIS A 362 19.42 -5.49 21.72
C HIS A 362 18.08 -5.41 20.98
N TYR A 363 17.57 -4.22 20.66
CA TYR A 363 16.34 -4.10 19.87
C TYR A 363 16.47 -4.74 18.48
N LEU A 364 17.58 -4.51 17.77
CA LEU A 364 17.82 -5.13 16.46
C LEU A 364 17.98 -6.66 16.55
N LEU A 365 18.65 -7.18 17.59
CA LEU A 365 18.69 -8.64 17.84
C LEU A 365 17.30 -9.21 18.09
N ALA A 366 16.45 -8.49 18.80
CA ALA A 366 15.07 -8.91 19.01
C ALA A 366 14.31 -9.02 17.68
N LEU A 367 14.56 -8.14 16.70
CA LEU A 367 13.99 -8.24 15.35
C LEU A 367 14.54 -9.45 14.58
N CYS A 368 15.85 -9.72 14.67
CA CYS A 368 16.44 -10.93 14.07
C CYS A 368 15.82 -12.21 14.64
N ARG A 369 15.68 -12.32 15.98
CA ARG A 369 15.07 -13.47 16.65
C ARG A 369 13.61 -13.67 16.25
N GLU A 370 12.84 -12.60 16.13
CA GLU A 370 11.46 -12.70 15.65
C GLU A 370 11.39 -13.20 14.19
N GLY A 371 12.33 -12.77 13.34
CA GLY A 371 12.48 -13.28 11.97
C GLY A 371 12.80 -14.78 11.91
N ASP A 372 13.55 -15.30 12.87
CA ASP A 372 13.85 -16.73 13.03
C ASP A 372 12.71 -17.53 13.69
N GLY A 373 11.63 -16.86 14.11
CA GLY A 373 10.52 -17.47 14.83
C GLY A 373 10.77 -17.70 16.34
N ASP A 374 11.92 -17.26 16.87
CA ASP A 374 12.24 -17.30 18.30
C ASP A 374 11.58 -16.13 19.05
N LYS A 375 10.30 -16.32 19.38
CA LYS A 375 9.50 -15.34 20.13
C LYS A 375 10.06 -15.06 21.53
N HIS A 376 10.65 -16.07 22.18
CA HIS A 376 11.14 -15.93 23.55
C HIS A 376 12.40 -15.07 23.59
N GLY A 377 13.37 -15.37 22.72
CA GLY A 377 14.58 -14.56 22.56
C GLY A 377 14.28 -13.15 22.08
N ALA A 378 13.28 -12.97 21.21
CA ALA A 378 12.80 -11.66 20.81
C ALA A 378 12.32 -10.83 22.02
N ALA A 379 11.43 -11.39 22.84
CA ALA A 379 10.91 -10.71 24.03
C ALA A 379 11.99 -10.43 25.08
N GLU A 380 12.97 -11.33 25.25
CA GLU A 380 14.10 -11.10 26.16
C GLU A 380 14.93 -9.90 25.74
N HIS A 381 15.30 -9.82 24.46
CA HIS A 381 16.09 -8.72 23.93
C HIS A 381 15.30 -7.39 23.91
N ASP A 382 14.01 -7.39 23.62
CA ASP A 382 13.18 -6.18 23.75
C ASP A 382 13.09 -5.70 25.20
N ARG A 383 12.90 -6.60 26.18
CA ARG A 383 12.94 -6.24 27.61
C ARG A 383 14.28 -5.63 27.99
N ARG A 384 15.38 -6.20 27.47
CA ARG A 384 16.73 -5.69 27.72
C ARG A 384 16.92 -4.29 27.11
N ALA A 385 16.47 -4.07 25.88
CA ALA A 385 16.51 -2.76 25.24
C ALA A 385 15.68 -1.72 26.00
N ALA A 386 14.45 -2.08 26.40
CA ALA A 386 13.56 -1.23 27.19
C ALA A 386 14.11 -0.90 28.59
N TYR A 387 14.89 -1.81 29.19
CA TYR A 387 15.55 -1.60 30.47
C TYR A 387 16.76 -0.67 30.36
N LEU A 388 17.58 -0.88 29.33
CA LEU A 388 18.80 -0.09 29.10
C LEU A 388 18.48 1.34 28.66
N ASP A 389 17.41 1.53 27.91
CA ASP A 389 16.91 2.84 27.51
C ASP A 389 15.40 2.96 27.77
N PRO A 390 15.01 3.50 28.95
CA PRO A 390 13.61 3.71 29.30
C PRO A 390 12.86 4.70 28.38
N GLY A 391 13.57 5.48 27.56
CA GLY A 391 13.01 6.40 26.58
C GLY A 391 12.77 5.79 25.20
N PHE A 392 13.18 4.53 24.98
CA PHE A 392 13.05 3.85 23.70
C PHE A 392 11.66 3.19 23.58
N ALA A 393 10.80 3.76 22.74
CA ALA A 393 9.40 3.31 22.68
C ALA A 393 9.20 2.01 21.90
N LEU A 394 10.03 1.72 20.90
CA LEU A 394 9.81 0.58 20.01
C LEU A 394 9.93 -0.79 20.68
N PRO A 395 10.89 -1.04 21.59
CA PRO A 395 10.90 -2.26 22.38
C PRO A 395 9.59 -2.47 23.17
N ARG A 396 9.03 -1.39 23.74
CA ARG A 396 7.75 -1.42 24.48
C ARG A 396 6.58 -1.75 23.55
N LEU A 397 6.51 -1.09 22.39
CA LEU A 397 5.50 -1.39 21.36
C LEU A 397 5.54 -2.88 20.99
N ARG A 398 6.73 -3.42 20.73
CA ARG A 398 6.89 -4.83 20.37
C ARG A 398 6.51 -5.80 21.47
N LEU A 399 6.93 -5.55 22.71
CA LEU A 399 6.51 -6.35 23.87
C LEU A 399 4.99 -6.37 23.99
N GLY A 400 4.33 -5.23 23.77
CA GLY A 400 2.88 -5.13 23.76
C GLY A 400 2.21 -5.96 22.65
N LEU A 401 2.73 -5.88 21.43
CA LEU A 401 2.25 -6.68 20.30
C LEU A 401 2.46 -8.19 20.50
N LEU A 402 3.60 -8.60 21.05
CA LEU A 402 3.90 -9.99 21.38
C LEU A 402 2.95 -10.51 22.47
N ALA A 403 2.80 -9.76 23.56
CA ALA A 403 1.89 -10.12 24.66
C ALA A 403 0.44 -10.27 24.18
N ARG A 404 -0.01 -9.39 23.27
CA ARG A 404 -1.34 -9.47 22.67
C ARG A 404 -1.52 -10.75 21.86
N ARG A 405 -0.52 -11.13 21.05
CA ARG A 405 -0.55 -12.38 20.25
C ARG A 405 -0.59 -13.61 21.16
N ASP A 406 0.05 -13.55 22.31
CA ASP A 406 0.08 -14.63 23.31
C ASP A 406 -1.14 -14.62 24.25
N GLY A 407 -2.04 -13.62 24.11
CA GLY A 407 -3.28 -13.51 24.87
C GLY A 407 -3.14 -12.85 26.25
N ASP A 408 -1.95 -12.38 26.63
CA ASP A 408 -1.72 -11.62 27.87
C ASP A 408 -2.14 -10.15 27.67
N ARG A 409 -3.44 -9.90 27.86
CA ARG A 409 -4.04 -8.57 27.67
C ARG A 409 -3.52 -7.53 28.65
N ASP A 410 -3.16 -7.93 29.86
CA ASP A 410 -2.73 -7.00 30.89
C ASP A 410 -1.31 -6.51 30.63
N LEU A 411 -0.41 -7.42 30.23
CA LEU A 411 0.93 -7.04 29.77
C LEU A 411 0.86 -6.24 28.48
N ALA A 412 0.02 -6.67 27.52
CA ALA A 412 -0.17 -5.94 26.27
C ALA A 412 -0.60 -4.49 26.51
N ARG A 413 -1.61 -4.27 27.35
CA ARG A 413 -2.11 -2.92 27.68
C ARG A 413 -1.01 -2.05 28.29
N ARG A 414 -0.32 -2.55 29.33
CA ARG A 414 0.76 -1.80 30.01
C ARG A 414 1.86 -1.38 29.04
N GLU A 415 2.39 -2.32 28.26
CA GLU A 415 3.51 -2.05 27.35
C GLU A 415 3.09 -1.11 26.20
N LEU A 416 1.87 -1.24 25.68
CA LEU A 416 1.35 -0.36 24.63
C LEU A 416 1.03 1.05 25.14
N GLU A 417 0.55 1.21 26.38
CA GLU A 417 0.36 2.52 27.02
C GLU A 417 1.70 3.26 27.21
N ASP A 418 2.71 2.54 27.70
CA ASP A 418 4.06 3.09 27.83
C ASP A 418 4.67 3.44 26.47
N ALA A 419 4.52 2.57 25.47
CA ALA A 419 4.95 2.86 24.11
C ALA A 419 4.26 4.10 23.55
N LEU A 420 2.95 4.25 23.73
CA LEU A 420 2.18 5.41 23.26
C LEU A 420 2.67 6.72 23.89
N ARG A 421 2.96 6.71 25.20
CA ARG A 421 3.52 7.86 25.91
C ARG A 421 4.90 8.23 25.37
N LEU A 422 5.78 7.25 25.20
CA LEU A 422 7.16 7.44 24.75
C LEU A 422 7.23 7.88 23.28
N LEU A 423 6.42 7.29 22.40
CA LEU A 423 6.35 7.65 20.97
C LEU A 423 6.03 9.14 20.75
N SER A 424 5.34 9.78 21.69
CA SER A 424 5.01 11.21 21.59
C SER A 424 6.25 12.12 21.77
N CYS A 425 7.29 11.65 22.47
CA CYS A 425 8.50 12.42 22.76
C CYS A 425 9.80 11.78 22.26
N GLU A 426 9.72 10.65 21.55
CA GLU A 426 10.89 9.95 21.01
C GLU A 426 11.70 10.80 20.01
N ASP A 427 12.98 10.51 19.81
CA ASP A 427 13.82 11.25 18.86
C ASP A 427 13.54 10.85 17.40
N ASP A 428 13.48 11.83 16.48
CA ASP A 428 13.20 11.57 15.06
C ASP A 428 14.27 10.71 14.37
N ARG A 429 15.54 10.76 14.80
CA ARG A 429 16.60 9.90 14.26
C ARG A 429 16.42 8.46 14.71
N ARG A 430 15.95 8.25 15.95
CA ARG A 430 15.63 6.92 16.46
C ARG A 430 14.47 6.30 15.70
N LEU A 431 13.42 7.07 15.42
CA LEU A 431 12.31 6.62 14.58
C LEU A 431 12.75 6.33 13.14
N LEU A 432 13.63 7.18 12.57
CA LEU A 432 14.19 6.97 11.24
C LEU A 432 14.97 5.64 11.13
N LEU A 433 15.72 5.28 12.17
CA LEU A 433 16.56 4.08 12.18
C LEU A 433 15.80 2.81 12.56
N PHE A 434 14.98 2.87 13.60
CA PHE A 434 14.39 1.70 14.24
C PHE A 434 12.91 1.52 13.96
N GLY A 435 12.24 2.58 13.48
CA GLY A 435 10.80 2.61 13.24
C GLY A 435 10.34 1.80 12.03
N GLY A 436 11.23 1.08 11.35
CA GLY A 436 10.87 0.19 10.23
C GLY A 436 10.20 0.91 9.06
N GLY A 437 10.49 2.21 8.87
CA GLY A 437 9.85 3.06 7.85
C GLY A 437 8.51 3.65 8.27
N PHE A 438 8.01 3.35 9.47
CA PHE A 438 6.79 3.97 9.99
C PHE A 438 7.08 5.36 10.57
N SER A 439 6.20 6.33 10.26
CA SER A 439 6.25 7.64 10.91
C SER A 439 5.82 7.55 12.38
N ARG A 440 6.23 8.54 13.19
CA ARG A 440 5.76 8.68 14.58
C ARG A 440 4.24 8.56 14.69
N ALA A 441 3.53 9.24 13.79
CA ALA A 441 2.07 9.23 13.77
C ALA A 441 1.50 7.83 13.47
N ALA A 442 2.13 7.08 12.56
CA ALA A 442 1.72 5.71 12.25
C ALA A 442 1.94 4.76 13.43
N LEU A 443 3.08 4.86 14.12
CA LEU A 443 3.38 4.07 15.31
C LEU A 443 2.42 4.40 16.47
N ILE A 444 2.08 5.68 16.66
CA ILE A 444 1.07 6.13 17.63
C ILE A 444 -0.31 5.55 17.28
N ALA A 445 -0.69 5.58 16.00
CA ALA A 445 -1.96 5.04 15.54
C ALA A 445 -2.04 3.52 15.77
N LEU A 446 -0.95 2.79 15.47
CA LEU A 446 -0.83 1.36 15.75
C LEU A 446 -0.99 1.07 17.25
N CYS A 447 -0.27 1.77 18.12
CA CYS A 447 -0.44 1.64 19.58
C CYS A 447 -1.90 1.82 20.00
N ARG A 448 -2.57 2.88 19.51
CA ARG A 448 -3.97 3.18 19.87
C ARG A 448 -4.93 2.11 19.38
N ALA A 449 -4.74 1.59 18.17
CA ALA A 449 -5.56 0.53 17.63
C ALA A 449 -5.44 -0.75 18.45
N GLU A 450 -4.21 -1.11 18.83
CA GLU A 450 -3.94 -2.33 19.60
C GLU A 450 -4.39 -2.21 21.05
N LEU A 451 -4.31 -1.02 21.64
CA LEU A 451 -4.90 -0.73 22.95
C LEU A 451 -6.41 -0.93 22.95
N ARG A 452 -7.12 -0.40 21.95
CA ARG A 452 -8.58 -0.62 21.83
C ARG A 452 -8.93 -2.10 21.68
N ALA A 453 -8.06 -2.88 21.04
CA ALA A 453 -8.26 -4.33 20.88
C ALA A 453 -8.02 -5.12 22.18
N CYS A 454 -7.32 -4.56 23.17
CA CYS A 454 -7.09 -5.19 24.46
C CYS A 454 -8.31 -5.10 25.40
N GLY A 455 -9.35 -4.33 25.02
CA GLY A 455 -10.45 -3.92 25.90
C GLY A 455 -9.99 -2.83 26.83
#